data_AF-D4DNV4-F1
#
_entry.id   AF-D4DNV4-F1
#
_cell.length_a   1.000
_cell.length_b   1.000
_cell.length_c   1.000
_cell.angle_alpha   90.00
_cell.angle_beta   90.00
_cell.angle_gamma   90.00
#
_symmetry.space_group_name_H-M   'P 1'
#
loop_
_entity.id
_entity.type
_entity.pdbx_description
1 polymer ?
#
loop_
_entity_poly.entity_id
_entity_poly.type
_entity_poly.pdbx_seq_one_letter_code
_entity_poly.pdbx_strand_id
1 'polypeptide(L)'
;MAVDVFSRMIPGFYISFDPPSALSAGLCLAHSVLTKETWLAQHEVEGLWPCWGLPRKIHLDNAREFHGKVLEKACKQYGIDIEWRPVARPHFGGHIERLLGTVLQEIHTLPGTTFSNVVERSNYDSEDSAVFTLSEFEKWLTIFITGVYHQRMHSTLGMSPLTKYREGIFGTDSLPGTGMPPKVLDETKFRLDFMPLR
;
A
#
# COMPACT_ATOMS: atom_id res chain seq x y z
N MET A 1 -1.30 -3.90 1.19
CA MET A 1 -1.26 -2.53 0.60
C MET A 1 -1.92 -1.57 1.56
N ALA A 2 -1.44 -0.32 1.62
CA ALA A 2 -2.02 0.74 2.44
C ALA A 2 -2.65 1.84 1.57
N VAL A 3 -3.55 2.63 2.14
CA VAL A 3 -4.17 3.79 1.48
C VAL A 3 -4.27 4.94 2.46
N ASP A 4 -3.90 6.14 2.02
CA ASP A 4 -4.15 7.37 2.76
C ASP A 4 -5.62 7.80 2.60
N VAL A 5 -6.33 7.92 3.72
CA VAL A 5 -7.77 8.21 3.73
C VAL A 5 -8.08 9.68 3.37
N PHE A 6 -7.10 10.58 3.42
CA PHE A 6 -7.33 11.95 2.98
C PHE A 6 -7.17 12.08 1.45
N SER A 7 -6.04 11.60 0.92
CA SER A 7 -5.63 11.84 -0.46
C SER A 7 -5.89 10.68 -1.41
N ARG A 8 -6.23 9.49 -0.92
CA ARG A 8 -6.27 8.23 -1.71
C ARG A 8 -4.92 7.79 -2.25
N MET A 9 -3.82 8.46 -1.88
CA MET A 9 -2.48 7.98 -2.20
C MET A 9 -2.26 6.58 -1.63
N ILE A 10 -1.42 5.81 -2.31
CA ILE A 10 -0.94 4.52 -1.84
C ILE A 10 0.43 4.81 -1.24
N PRO A 11 0.57 4.93 0.10
CA PRO A 11 1.86 5.25 0.69
C PRO A 11 2.84 4.07 0.60
N GLY A 12 2.33 2.85 0.54
CA GLY A 12 3.15 1.66 0.36
C GLY A 12 2.36 0.37 0.18
N PHE A 13 3.07 -0.69 -0.21
CA PHE A 13 2.56 -2.04 -0.32
C PHE A 13 3.60 -3.05 0.15
N TYR A 14 3.18 -4.30 0.27
CA TYR A 14 4.03 -5.45 0.45
C TYR A 14 3.36 -6.62 -0.28
N ILE A 15 4.12 -7.36 -1.07
CA ILE A 15 3.66 -8.53 -1.83
C ILE A 15 4.37 -9.76 -1.26
N SER A 16 3.62 -10.83 -1.05
CA SER A 16 4.14 -12.13 -0.64
C SER A 16 3.26 -13.24 -1.20
N PHE A 17 3.82 -14.44 -1.32
CA PHE A 17 3.08 -15.68 -1.57
C PHE A 17 2.43 -16.23 -0.30
N ASP A 18 2.84 -15.75 0.88
CA ASP A 18 2.26 -16.14 2.15
C ASP A 18 0.88 -15.49 2.37
N PRO A 19 -0.02 -16.15 3.12
CA PRO A 19 -1.27 -15.53 3.54
C PRO A 19 -1.06 -14.22 4.32
N PRO A 20 -2.04 -13.29 4.28
CA PRO A 20 -2.01 -12.07 5.08
C PRO A 20 -1.73 -12.35 6.56
N SER A 21 -0.90 -11.52 7.16
CA SER A 21 -0.45 -11.64 8.55
C SER A 21 -0.04 -10.29 9.14
N ALA A 22 0.11 -10.22 10.46
CA ALA A 22 0.63 -9.04 11.15
C ALA A 22 2.04 -8.65 10.64
N LEU A 23 2.84 -9.64 10.23
CA LEU A 23 4.13 -9.40 9.57
C LEU A 23 3.95 -8.69 8.23
N SER A 24 3.06 -9.21 7.36
CA SER A 24 2.80 -8.57 6.06
C SER A 24 2.25 -7.14 6.22
N ALA A 25 1.45 -6.88 7.26
CA ALA A 25 0.98 -5.54 7.61
C ALA A 25 2.12 -4.64 8.10
N GLY A 26 2.99 -5.16 8.96
CA GLY A 26 4.19 -4.47 9.44
C GLY A 26 5.16 -4.11 8.31
N LEU A 27 5.39 -5.02 7.37
CA LEU A 27 6.24 -4.76 6.20
C LEU A 27 5.59 -3.75 5.23
N CYS A 28 4.27 -3.82 5.05
CA CYS A 28 3.52 -2.81 4.29
C CYS A 28 3.60 -1.42 4.95
N LEU A 29 3.54 -1.36 6.28
CA LEU A 29 3.70 -0.13 7.04
C LEU A 29 5.14 0.39 6.96
N ALA A 30 6.14 -0.50 7.06
CA ALA A 30 7.53 -0.16 6.86
C ALA A 30 7.77 0.46 5.49
N HIS A 31 7.28 -0.17 4.43
CA HIS A 31 7.33 0.43 3.11
C HIS A 31 6.62 1.77 3.08
N SER A 32 5.46 1.93 3.72
CA SER A 32 4.70 3.19 3.74
C SER A 32 5.42 4.36 4.41
N VAL A 33 6.11 4.09 5.53
CA VAL A 33 6.81 5.10 6.35
C VAL A 33 8.15 5.49 5.75
N LEU A 34 8.87 4.54 5.19
CA LEU A 34 10.21 4.78 4.66
C LEU A 34 10.16 5.54 3.34
N THR A 35 11.28 6.19 3.04
CA THR A 35 11.46 6.93 1.80
C THR A 35 11.50 5.95 0.61
N LYS A 36 11.06 6.38 -0.58
CA LYS A 36 10.89 5.48 -1.75
C LYS A 36 12.04 5.58 -2.74
N GLU A 37 13.00 6.45 -2.48
CA GLU A 37 14.14 6.74 -3.34
C GLU A 37 14.92 5.45 -3.65
N THR A 38 15.27 4.67 -2.63
CA THR A 38 15.96 3.38 -2.80
C THR A 38 15.09 2.35 -3.51
N TRP A 39 13.80 2.28 -3.19
CA TRP A 39 12.86 1.35 -3.84
C TRP A 39 12.73 1.62 -5.34
N LEU A 40 12.53 2.89 -5.71
CA LEU A 40 12.41 3.35 -7.09
C LEU A 40 13.70 3.06 -7.87
N ALA A 41 14.86 3.33 -7.27
CA ALA A 41 16.16 3.01 -7.88
C ALA A 41 16.36 1.51 -8.10
N GLN A 42 16.02 0.67 -7.12
CA GLN A 42 16.13 -0.79 -7.21
C GLN A 42 15.24 -1.40 -8.30
N HIS A 43 14.08 -0.79 -8.56
CA HIS A 43 13.15 -1.24 -9.59
C HIS A 43 13.32 -0.48 -10.91
N GLU A 44 14.29 0.43 -11.02
CA GLU A 44 14.53 1.28 -12.18
C GLU A 44 13.25 2.02 -12.63
N VAL A 45 12.51 2.58 -11.67
CA VAL A 45 11.29 3.35 -11.92
C VAL A 45 11.57 4.83 -11.70
N GLU A 46 11.38 5.62 -12.76
CA GLU A 46 11.37 7.07 -12.65
C GLU A 46 10.00 7.57 -12.21
N GLY A 47 9.96 8.52 -11.27
CA GLY A 47 8.71 9.12 -10.83
C GLY A 47 8.75 9.71 -9.44
N LEU A 48 7.64 10.32 -9.04
CA LEU A 48 7.45 10.89 -7.70
C LEU A 48 6.58 9.98 -6.86
N TRP A 49 7.11 9.53 -5.73
CA TRP A 49 6.35 8.86 -4.69
C TRP A 49 6.58 9.53 -3.33
N PRO A 50 5.99 10.71 -3.09
CA PRO A 50 6.36 11.58 -1.97
C PRO A 50 5.72 11.17 -0.63
N CYS A 51 5.49 9.88 -0.42
CA CYS A 51 4.89 9.36 0.80
C CYS A 51 5.97 8.77 1.72
N TRP A 52 6.16 9.38 2.88
CA TRP A 52 7.01 8.89 3.96
C TRP A 52 6.57 9.49 5.30
N GLY A 53 7.23 9.06 6.38
CA GLY A 53 7.01 9.55 7.72
C GLY A 53 6.00 8.72 8.51
N LEU A 54 6.04 8.88 9.83
CA LEU A 54 5.19 8.11 10.73
C LEU A 54 3.73 8.59 10.64
N PRO A 55 2.76 7.70 10.36
CA PRO A 55 1.36 8.06 10.48
C PRO A 55 0.99 8.23 11.95
N ARG A 56 0.07 9.15 12.25
CA ARG A 56 -0.48 9.27 13.61
C ARG A 56 -1.31 8.05 14.00
N LYS A 57 -2.03 7.50 13.03
CA LYS A 57 -2.96 6.39 13.22
C LYS A 57 -3.01 5.51 11.98
N ILE A 58 -3.13 4.20 12.20
CA ILE A 58 -3.44 3.22 11.17
C ILE A 58 -4.76 2.52 11.49
N HIS A 59 -5.56 2.26 10.46
CA HIS A 59 -6.77 1.46 10.57
C HIS A 59 -6.49 0.08 10.00
N LEU A 60 -6.64 -0.95 10.83
CA LEU A 60 -6.45 -2.34 10.43
C LEU A 60 -7.78 -3.09 10.50
N ASP A 61 -7.93 -4.05 9.58
CA ASP A 61 -9.04 -4.99 9.65
C ASP A 61 -8.91 -5.85 10.90
N ASN A 62 -10.05 -6.18 11.52
CA ASN A 62 -10.09 -6.99 12.74
C ASN A 62 -9.88 -8.50 12.47
N ALA A 63 -9.21 -8.81 11.37
CA ALA A 63 -8.86 -10.17 10.98
C ALA A 63 -7.87 -10.71 12.01
N ARG A 64 -8.07 -11.97 12.46
CA ARG A 64 -7.25 -12.57 13.53
C ARG A 64 -5.77 -12.56 13.19
N GLU A 65 -5.46 -12.59 11.91
CA GLU A 65 -4.13 -12.60 11.33
C GLU A 65 -3.35 -11.31 11.62
N PHE A 66 -4.02 -10.19 11.90
CA PHE A 66 -3.39 -8.90 12.19
C PHE A 66 -3.12 -8.67 13.68
N HIS A 67 -3.69 -9.47 14.58
CA HIS A 67 -3.47 -9.39 16.04
C HIS A 67 -2.10 -9.95 16.47
N GLY A 68 -1.03 -9.37 15.94
CA GLY A 68 0.35 -9.72 16.26
C GLY A 68 0.97 -8.79 17.29
N LYS A 69 1.44 -9.35 18.41
CA LYS A 69 2.12 -8.60 19.49
C LYS A 69 3.29 -7.73 19.02
N VAL A 70 4.00 -8.19 17.98
CA VAL A 70 5.14 -7.46 17.39
C VAL A 70 4.68 -6.16 16.74
N LEU A 71 3.64 -6.22 15.91
CA LEU A 71 3.07 -5.05 15.23
C LEU A 71 2.55 -4.03 16.24
N GLU A 72 1.79 -4.47 17.24
CA GLU A 72 1.28 -3.59 18.31
C GLU A 72 2.40 -2.93 19.11
N LYS A 73 3.44 -3.69 19.48
CA LYS A 73 4.59 -3.18 20.22
C LYS A 73 5.37 -2.16 19.39
N ALA A 74 5.62 -2.45 18.12
CA ALA A 74 6.33 -1.55 17.21
C ALA A 74 5.54 -0.25 16.99
N CYS A 75 4.25 -0.34 16.69
CA CYS A 75 3.40 0.83 16.54
C CYS A 75 3.39 1.69 17.82
N LYS A 76 3.26 1.06 19.00
CA LYS A 76 3.34 1.77 20.28
C LYS A 76 4.69 2.45 20.49
N GLN A 77 5.80 1.79 20.15
CA GLN A 77 7.16 2.34 20.26
C GLN A 77 7.33 3.60 19.41
N TYR A 78 6.71 3.63 18.23
CA TYR A 78 6.79 4.75 17.29
C TYR A 78 5.65 5.78 17.44
N GLY A 79 4.77 5.63 18.45
CA GLY A 79 3.64 6.53 18.66
C GLY A 79 2.59 6.47 17.57
N ILE A 80 2.43 5.32 16.92
CA ILE A 80 1.41 5.06 15.91
C ILE A 80 0.21 4.41 16.60
N ASP A 81 -0.95 5.07 16.56
CA ASP A 81 -2.19 4.51 17.10
C ASP A 81 -2.75 3.44 16.16
N ILE A 82 -3.01 2.24 16.68
CA ILE A 82 -3.73 1.21 15.94
C ILE A 82 -5.22 1.31 16.28
N GLU A 83 -6.05 1.52 15.25
CA GLU A 83 -7.49 1.44 15.38
C GLU A 83 -8.02 0.22 14.62
N TRP A 84 -8.46 -0.78 15.40
CA TRP A 84 -9.12 -1.97 14.86
C TRP A 84 -10.52 -1.62 14.38
N ARG A 85 -10.84 -1.99 13.14
CA ARG A 85 -12.18 -1.77 12.61
C ARG A 85 -13.23 -2.51 13.45
N PRO A 86 -14.36 -1.86 13.82
CA PRO A 86 -15.45 -2.55 14.50
C PRO A 86 -15.98 -3.71 13.66
N VAL A 87 -16.27 -4.83 14.31
CA VAL A 87 -16.93 -5.97 13.65
C VAL A 87 -18.25 -5.47 13.06
N ALA A 88 -18.48 -5.75 11.77
CA ALA A 88 -19.69 -5.41 11.01
C ALA A 88 -19.94 -3.90 10.68
N ARG A 89 -18.90 -3.05 10.61
CA ARG A 89 -19.04 -1.67 10.05
C ARG A 89 -18.24 -1.48 8.74
N PRO A 90 -18.85 -1.72 7.56
CA PRO A 90 -18.16 -1.76 6.26
C PRO A 90 -17.66 -0.38 5.75
N HIS A 91 -18.14 0.73 6.31
CA HIS A 91 -17.84 2.08 5.79
C HIS A 91 -16.34 2.42 5.75
N PHE A 92 -15.53 1.91 6.68
CA PHE A 92 -14.09 2.19 6.72
C PHE A 92 -13.26 1.29 5.78
N GLY A 93 -13.81 0.14 5.37
CA GLY A 93 -13.20 -0.77 4.40
C GLY A 93 -13.34 -0.35 2.95
N GLY A 94 -14.37 0.44 2.63
CA GLY A 94 -14.70 0.79 1.25
C GLY A 94 -13.60 1.55 0.49
N HIS A 95 -12.65 2.22 1.17
CA HIS A 95 -11.51 2.84 0.48
C HIS A 95 -10.46 1.80 0.06
N ILE A 96 -10.04 0.93 0.97
CA ILE A 96 -9.03 -0.10 0.67
C ILE A 96 -9.61 -1.17 -0.26
N GLU A 97 -10.87 -1.58 -0.07
CA GLU A 97 -11.55 -2.54 -0.94
C GLU A 97 -11.70 -2.00 -2.37
N ARG A 98 -12.12 -0.73 -2.52
CA ARG A 98 -12.23 -0.10 -3.85
C ARG A 98 -10.87 0.06 -4.52
N LEU A 99 -9.84 0.41 -3.74
CA LEU A 99 -8.48 0.47 -4.24
C LEU A 99 -8.01 -0.91 -4.72
N LEU A 100 -8.16 -1.94 -3.90
CA LEU A 100 -7.79 -3.30 -4.27
C LEU A 100 -8.56 -3.79 -5.50
N GLY A 101 -9.86 -3.51 -5.59
CA GLY A 101 -10.65 -3.80 -6.79
C GLY A 101 -10.13 -3.09 -8.04
N THR A 102 -9.72 -1.82 -7.91
CA THR A 102 -9.07 -1.08 -9.00
C THR A 102 -7.76 -1.74 -9.43
N VAL A 103 -6.89 -2.04 -8.46
CA VAL A 103 -5.58 -2.64 -8.74
C VAL A 103 -5.76 -4.02 -9.37
N LEU A 104 -6.70 -4.83 -8.88
CA LEU A 104 -7.02 -6.14 -9.45
C LEU A 104 -7.53 -6.04 -10.89
N GLN A 105 -8.39 -5.07 -11.20
CA GLN A 105 -8.83 -4.83 -12.59
C GLN A 105 -7.65 -4.56 -13.53
N GLU A 106 -6.68 -3.76 -13.07
CA GLU A 106 -5.48 -3.44 -13.86
C GLU A 106 -4.55 -4.66 -13.98
N ILE A 107 -4.41 -5.44 -12.91
CA ILE A 107 -3.69 -6.72 -12.94
C ILE A 107 -4.32 -7.67 -13.97
N HIS A 108 -5.64 -7.73 -14.07
CA HIS A 108 -6.33 -8.56 -15.07
C HIS A 108 -6.07 -8.15 -16.53
N THR A 109 -5.45 -7.00 -16.77
CA THR A 109 -5.00 -6.61 -18.12
C THR A 109 -3.60 -7.12 -18.46
N LEU A 110 -2.87 -7.64 -17.48
CA LEU A 110 -1.55 -8.22 -17.69
C LEU A 110 -1.64 -9.57 -18.40
N PRO A 111 -0.73 -9.85 -19.36
CA PRO A 111 -0.64 -11.15 -20.00
C PRO A 111 -0.37 -12.25 -18.95
N GLY A 112 -1.11 -13.36 -19.03
CA GLY A 112 -0.97 -14.50 -18.11
C GLY A 112 -1.90 -14.48 -16.88
N THR A 113 -2.72 -13.45 -16.68
CA THR A 113 -3.78 -13.50 -15.68
C THR A 113 -4.97 -14.29 -16.22
N THR A 114 -5.43 -15.29 -15.47
CA THR A 114 -6.42 -16.27 -15.91
C THR A 114 -7.65 -15.58 -16.50
N PHE A 115 -7.83 -15.81 -17.79
CA PHE A 115 -8.90 -15.26 -18.60
C PHE A 115 -10.25 -15.52 -17.95
N SER A 116 -11.06 -14.47 -17.96
CA SER A 116 -12.47 -14.44 -17.67
C SER A 116 -13.24 -15.39 -18.58
N ASN A 117 -13.19 -16.71 -18.34
CA ASN A 117 -14.19 -17.66 -18.81
C ASN A 117 -14.05 -19.01 -18.09
N VAL A 118 -15.05 -19.34 -17.28
CA VAL A 118 -15.19 -20.62 -16.56
C VAL A 118 -15.39 -21.81 -17.53
N VAL A 119 -15.50 -21.57 -18.83
CA VAL A 119 -15.79 -22.58 -19.86
C VAL A 119 -14.54 -23.24 -20.45
N GLU A 120 -13.34 -22.66 -20.34
CA GLU A 120 -12.08 -23.24 -20.86
C GLU A 120 -11.27 -24.02 -19.80
N ARG A 121 -11.95 -24.60 -18.80
CA ARG A 121 -11.33 -25.37 -17.70
C ARG A 121 -11.02 -26.84 -18.04
N SER A 122 -10.74 -27.14 -19.30
CA SER A 122 -10.42 -28.50 -19.75
C SER A 122 -9.09 -28.48 -20.50
N ASN A 123 -8.01 -28.85 -19.81
CA ASN A 123 -6.62 -29.00 -20.30
C ASN A 123 -5.73 -27.75 -20.29
N TYR A 124 -5.70 -26.98 -19.19
CA TYR A 124 -4.72 -25.90 -19.06
C TYR A 124 -3.69 -26.24 -17.99
N ASP A 125 -2.50 -26.67 -18.43
CA ASP A 125 -1.33 -26.90 -17.56
C ASP A 125 -0.90 -25.56 -16.96
N SER A 126 -1.29 -25.37 -15.70
CA SER A 126 -1.18 -24.12 -14.94
C SER A 126 0.24 -23.71 -14.55
N GLU A 127 1.27 -24.43 -14.97
CA GLU A 127 2.68 -24.12 -14.66
C GLU A 127 3.37 -23.26 -15.74
N ASP A 128 2.92 -23.32 -17.01
CA ASP A 128 3.57 -22.61 -18.14
C ASP A 128 3.10 -21.14 -18.32
N SER A 129 2.24 -20.62 -17.45
CA SER A 129 1.59 -19.30 -17.61
C SER A 129 2.07 -18.21 -16.64
N ALA A 130 3.14 -18.45 -15.88
CA ALA A 130 3.76 -17.43 -15.05
C ALA A 130 4.63 -16.49 -15.89
N VAL A 131 4.02 -15.47 -16.51
CA VAL A 131 4.70 -14.51 -17.39
C VAL A 131 5.54 -13.47 -16.61
N PHE A 132 5.35 -13.35 -15.29
CA PHE A 132 6.04 -12.36 -14.45
C PHE A 132 6.75 -13.01 -13.25
N THR A 133 8.01 -12.67 -13.05
CA THR A 133 8.71 -12.82 -11.76
C THR A 133 8.15 -11.83 -10.72
N LEU A 134 8.37 -12.09 -9.43
CA LEU A 134 7.96 -11.18 -8.36
C LEU A 134 8.53 -9.77 -8.54
N SER A 135 9.82 -9.66 -8.92
CA SER A 135 10.49 -8.37 -9.16
C SER A 135 9.88 -7.61 -10.34
N GLU A 136 9.54 -8.30 -11.43
CA GLU A 136 8.86 -7.66 -12.57
C GLU A 136 7.45 -7.19 -12.19
N PHE A 137 6.74 -7.96 -11.36
CA PHE A 137 5.43 -7.54 -10.87
C PHE A 137 5.52 -6.37 -9.90
N GLU A 138 6.51 -6.33 -9.00
CA GLU A 138 6.78 -5.19 -8.13
C GLU A 138 7.14 -3.93 -8.92
N LYS A 139 7.96 -4.06 -9.97
CA LYS A 139 8.29 -2.97 -10.91
C LYS A 139 7.03 -2.48 -11.62
N TRP A 140 6.25 -3.38 -12.22
CA TRP A 140 5.00 -3.01 -12.89
C TRP A 140 4.03 -2.32 -11.95
N LEU A 141 3.81 -2.87 -10.75
CA LEU A 141 2.90 -2.29 -9.77
C LEU A 141 3.38 -0.90 -9.32
N THR A 142 4.69 -0.73 -9.15
CA THR A 142 5.30 0.57 -8.84
C THR A 142 5.01 1.59 -9.95
N ILE A 143 5.22 1.23 -11.23
CA ILE A 143 4.92 2.09 -12.39
C ILE A 143 3.43 2.44 -12.44
N PHE A 144 2.55 1.46 -12.25
CA PHE A 144 1.10 1.70 -12.22
C PHE A 144 0.74 2.69 -11.12
N ILE A 145 1.26 2.48 -9.90
CA ILE A 145 0.96 3.32 -8.75
C ILE A 145 1.41 4.77 -8.98
N THR A 146 2.68 4.98 -9.34
CA THR A 146 3.29 6.32 -9.40
C THR A 146 2.97 7.06 -10.70
N GLY A 147 2.92 6.33 -11.81
CA GLY A 147 2.72 6.87 -13.15
C GLY A 147 1.25 7.01 -13.56
N VAL A 148 0.36 6.15 -13.04
CA VAL A 148 -1.05 6.12 -13.47
C VAL A 148 -1.98 6.48 -12.32
N TYR A 149 -2.02 5.67 -11.26
CA TYR A 149 -3.03 5.80 -10.21
C TYR A 149 -2.89 7.10 -9.41
N HIS A 150 -1.68 7.51 -9.02
CA HIS A 150 -1.46 8.77 -8.28
C HIS A 150 -1.72 10.02 -9.14
N GLN A 151 -1.63 9.90 -10.47
CA GLN A 151 -1.74 11.02 -11.40
C GLN A 151 -3.15 11.20 -11.96
N ARG A 152 -3.92 10.12 -12.13
CA ARG A 152 -5.25 10.18 -12.73
C ARG A 152 -6.26 10.90 -11.83
N MET A 153 -7.25 11.53 -12.45
CA MET A 153 -8.36 12.16 -11.73
C MET A 153 -9.14 11.10 -10.94
N HIS A 154 -9.27 11.29 -9.62
CA HIS A 154 -10.06 10.42 -8.77
C HIS A 154 -11.48 10.96 -8.63
N SER A 155 -12.49 10.17 -9.01
CA SER A 155 -13.89 10.61 -9.10
C SER A 155 -14.44 11.27 -7.83
N THR A 156 -14.16 10.71 -6.65
CA THR A 156 -14.61 11.28 -5.36
C THR A 156 -13.82 12.52 -4.92
N LEU A 157 -12.58 12.69 -5.39
CA LEU A 157 -11.75 13.83 -4.99
C LEU A 157 -11.90 15.02 -5.95
N GLY A 158 -12.32 14.79 -7.20
CA GLY A 158 -12.34 15.80 -8.26
C GLY A 158 -10.94 16.21 -8.75
N MET A 159 -9.89 15.56 -8.25
CA MET A 159 -8.48 15.82 -8.57
C MET A 159 -7.67 14.53 -8.43
N SER A 160 -6.39 14.56 -8.78
CA SER A 160 -5.53 13.40 -8.61
C SER A 160 -5.17 13.17 -7.14
N PRO A 161 -4.92 11.90 -6.73
CA PRO A 161 -4.43 11.60 -5.39
C PRO A 161 -3.18 12.38 -5.02
N LEU A 162 -2.24 12.55 -5.96
CA LEU A 162 -1.02 13.31 -5.74
C LEU A 162 -1.30 14.79 -5.45
N THR A 163 -2.20 15.43 -6.21
CA THR A 163 -2.61 16.82 -5.95
C THR A 163 -3.26 16.93 -4.58
N LYS A 164 -4.17 16.00 -4.25
CA LYS A 164 -4.83 16.03 -2.94
C LYS A 164 -3.85 15.85 -1.79
N TYR A 165 -2.86 14.98 -1.95
CA TYR A 165 -1.79 14.79 -0.97
C TYR A 165 -0.99 16.07 -0.73
N ARG A 166 -0.65 16.79 -1.82
CA ARG A 166 0.05 18.08 -1.72
C ARG A 166 -0.77 19.12 -0.98
N GLU A 167 -2.09 19.18 -1.17
CA GLU A 167 -2.98 20.05 -0.36
C GLU A 167 -2.90 19.70 1.13
N GLY A 168 -2.85 18.41 1.47
CA GLY A 168 -2.77 17.98 2.88
C GLY A 168 -1.45 18.39 3.54
N ILE A 169 -0.35 18.30 2.79
CA ILE A 169 0.99 18.66 3.27
C ILE A 169 1.19 20.17 3.33
N PHE A 170 0.93 20.88 2.23
CA PHE A 170 1.30 22.29 2.06
C PHE A 170 0.15 23.24 2.40
N GLY A 171 -1.07 22.72 2.52
CA GLY A 171 -2.26 23.50 2.76
C GLY A 171 -2.86 24.08 1.50
N THR A 172 -3.99 24.74 1.69
CA THR A 172 -4.68 25.59 0.72
C THR A 172 -5.03 26.91 1.41
N ASP A 173 -5.64 27.84 0.69
CA ASP A 173 -6.14 29.09 1.28
C ASP A 173 -7.16 28.87 2.41
N SER A 174 -7.81 27.69 2.44
CA SER A 174 -8.86 27.35 3.39
C SER A 174 -8.48 26.30 4.44
N LEU A 175 -7.38 25.57 4.23
CA LEU A 175 -6.97 24.46 5.09
C LEU A 175 -5.46 24.53 5.35
N PRO A 176 -5.00 24.66 6.60
CA PRO A 176 -3.57 24.63 6.89
C PRO A 176 -2.99 23.24 6.56
N GLY A 177 -1.80 23.25 5.97
CA GLY A 177 -1.04 22.03 5.70
C GLY A 177 -0.45 21.44 6.98
N THR A 178 -0.23 20.12 6.98
CA THR A 178 0.43 19.43 8.09
C THR A 178 1.95 19.62 8.12
N GLY A 179 2.53 20.10 7.01
CA GLY A 179 3.96 20.07 6.76
C GLY A 179 4.46 18.68 6.38
N MET A 180 5.68 18.61 5.86
CA MET A 180 6.34 17.33 5.57
C MET A 180 6.73 16.64 6.87
N PRO A 181 6.38 15.35 7.05
CA PRO A 181 6.79 14.63 8.23
C PRO A 181 8.31 14.38 8.22
N PRO A 182 8.94 14.25 9.41
CA PRO A 182 10.35 13.90 9.49
C PRO A 182 10.60 12.53 8.87
N LYS A 183 11.76 12.38 8.21
CA LYS A 183 12.23 11.10 7.69
C LYS A 183 12.69 10.22 8.86
N VAL A 184 12.39 8.92 8.78
CA VAL A 184 12.99 7.93 9.69
C VAL A 184 14.44 7.72 9.25
N LEU A 185 15.40 7.97 10.15
CA LEU A 185 16.82 7.93 9.82
C LEU A 185 17.38 6.51 9.81
N ASP A 186 17.01 5.70 10.81
CA ASP A 186 17.45 4.30 10.91
C ASP A 186 16.42 3.38 10.25
N GLU A 187 16.47 3.30 8.93
CA GLU A 187 15.54 2.50 8.13
C GLU A 187 15.64 1.00 8.46
N THR A 188 16.85 0.51 8.73
CA THR A 188 17.10 -0.90 9.03
C THR A 188 16.47 -1.28 10.35
N LYS A 189 16.72 -0.50 11.41
CA LYS A 189 16.06 -0.73 12.70
C LYS A 189 14.55 -0.65 12.57
N PHE A 190 14.03 0.33 11.82
CA PHE A 190 12.60 0.47 11.61
C PHE A 190 11.99 -0.80 11.03
N ARG A 191 12.59 -1.37 9.97
CA ARG A 191 12.13 -2.64 9.37
C ARG A 191 12.19 -3.79 10.37
N LEU A 192 13.31 -3.92 11.09
CA LEU A 192 13.52 -5.01 12.06
C LEU A 192 12.52 -4.98 13.21
N ASP A 193 12.12 -3.80 13.67
CA ASP A 193 11.16 -3.67 14.77
C ASP A 193 9.75 -4.20 14.39
N PHE A 194 9.42 -4.32 13.09
CA PHE A 194 8.19 -4.98 12.61
C PHE A 194 8.36 -6.47 12.26
N MET A 195 9.57 -7.03 12.37
CA MET A 195 9.82 -8.45 12.12
C MET A 195 9.71 -9.26 13.41
N PRO A 196 9.29 -10.54 13.35
CA PRO A 196 9.31 -11.39 14.53
C PRO A 196 10.77 -11.59 14.93
N LEU A 197 11.11 -11.19 16.16
CA LEU A 197 12.41 -11.54 16.74
C LEU A 197 12.46 -13.07 16.85
N ARG A 198 13.49 -13.67 16.23
CA ARG A 198 13.83 -15.09 16.43
C ARG A 198 14.30 -15.32 17.86
#